data_AF-A0A1T4UJ07-F1
#
_entry.id   AF-A0A1T4UJ07-F1
#
_cell.length_a   1.000
_cell.length_b   1.000
_cell.length_c   1.000
_cell.angle_alpha   90.00
_cell.angle_beta   90.00
_cell.angle_gamma   90.00
#
_symmetry.space_group_name_H-M   'P 1'
#
loop_
_entity.id
_entity.type
_entity.pdbx_description
1 polymer ?
#
loop_
_entity_poly.entity_id
_entity_poly.type
_entity_poly.pdbx_seq_one_letter_code
_entity_poly.pdbx_strand_id
1 'polypeptide(L)'
;MFAPFSLPSNPDQKTIIREATTAETLDFCDVMIDHEEALTTKFLNTVQDKASYTDCAKWTAQDRRLALFWYWIHTTEDTHVDLDYTCPHCQKTHNHQFDMRDLASDYQEMQGKAERDLKFNSRRLLVTPLKGHHMETLENMRLGLSVHKTDSSHYLRLKADICVQTLLFEISFTDDHEDDEGKRISSINNWVRELSETKFHELQEKVSALQDEMIHGLPSTIRDGKIMLKSPKHICPNTKDKEVTTELLLPFRDYMRIPRI
;
A
#
# COMPACT_ATOMS: atom_id res chain seq x y z
N MET A 1 -21.66 -14.80 1.97
CA MET A 1 -20.26 -15.15 2.33
C MET A 1 -19.50 -15.33 1.03
N PHE A 2 -18.37 -14.65 0.84
CA PHE A 2 -17.64 -14.71 -0.42
C PHE A 2 -16.75 -15.96 -0.45
N ALA A 3 -16.26 -16.32 -1.64
CA ALA A 3 -15.30 -17.42 -1.76
C ALA A 3 -14.04 -17.10 -0.95
N PRO A 4 -13.47 -18.09 -0.21
CA PRO A 4 -12.20 -17.90 0.49
C PRO A 4 -11.10 -17.47 -0.49
N PHE A 5 -10.22 -16.57 -0.06
CA PHE A 5 -9.06 -16.14 -0.83
C PHE A 5 -7.78 -16.30 0.01
N SER A 6 -6.64 -16.45 -0.64
CA SER A 6 -5.33 -16.47 0.03
C SER A 6 -4.82 -15.05 0.20
N LEU A 7 -4.04 -14.79 1.25
CA LEU A 7 -3.23 -13.57 1.28
C LEU A 7 -2.09 -13.70 0.25
N PRO A 8 -1.92 -12.77 -0.69
CA PRO A 8 -0.85 -12.85 -1.67
C PRO A 8 0.56 -12.89 -1.07
N SER A 9 0.78 -12.27 0.09
CA SER A 9 2.07 -12.35 0.80
C SER A 9 2.32 -13.69 1.49
N ASN A 10 1.26 -14.48 1.72
CA ASN A 10 1.30 -15.77 2.39
C ASN A 10 0.19 -16.70 1.85
N PRO A 11 0.42 -17.37 0.70
CA PRO A 11 -0.62 -18.13 0.00
C PRO A 11 -1.24 -19.29 0.81
N ASP A 12 -0.55 -19.77 1.85
CA ASP A 12 -1.03 -20.80 2.76
C ASP A 12 -2.10 -20.27 3.73
N GLN A 13 -2.12 -18.96 3.99
CA GLN A 13 -3.10 -18.33 4.85
C GLN A 13 -4.38 -18.04 4.05
N LYS A 14 -5.44 -18.78 4.37
CA LYS A 14 -6.79 -18.55 3.84
C LYS A 14 -7.56 -17.57 4.70
N THR A 15 -8.18 -16.60 4.05
CA THR A 15 -9.05 -15.61 4.67
C THR A 15 -10.44 -15.72 4.07
N ILE A 16 -11.45 -15.67 4.92
CA ILE A 16 -12.86 -15.60 4.51
C ILE A 16 -13.41 -14.25 4.95
N ILE A 17 -13.98 -13.53 4.00
CA ILE A 17 -14.74 -12.31 4.25
C ILE A 17 -16.20 -12.52 3.88
N ARG A 18 -17.08 -11.85 4.61
CA ARG A 18 -18.52 -11.81 4.35
C ARG A 18 -18.94 -10.40 4.00
N GLU A 19 -20.14 -10.29 3.46
CA GLU A 19 -20.80 -9.01 3.30
C GLU A 19 -21.07 -8.38 4.67
N ALA A 20 -20.94 -7.05 4.75
CA ALA A 20 -21.26 -6.29 5.96
C ALA A 20 -22.77 -6.26 6.18
N THR A 21 -23.19 -6.35 7.44
CA THR A 21 -24.60 -6.17 7.82
C THR A 21 -24.94 -4.68 7.90
N THR A 22 -26.24 -4.34 7.82
CA THR A 22 -26.71 -2.96 7.99
C THR A 22 -26.23 -2.33 9.31
N ALA A 23 -26.21 -3.10 10.39
CA ALA A 23 -25.72 -2.61 11.69
C ALA A 23 -24.24 -2.21 11.61
N GLU A 24 -23.41 -3.03 10.96
CA GLU A 24 -21.98 -2.72 10.79
C GLU A 24 -21.77 -1.56 9.82
N THR A 25 -22.59 -1.40 8.78
CA THR A 25 -22.48 -0.23 7.88
C THR A 25 -22.75 1.10 8.59
N LEU A 26 -23.57 1.09 9.65
CA LEU A 26 -23.77 2.28 10.50
C LEU A 26 -22.51 2.62 11.29
N ASP A 27 -21.68 1.64 11.64
CA ASP A 27 -20.40 1.87 12.33
C ASP A 27 -19.33 2.51 11.43
N PHE A 28 -19.63 2.69 10.13
CA PHE A 28 -18.75 3.31 9.13
C PHE A 28 -19.35 4.59 8.51
N CYS A 29 -20.45 5.12 9.05
CA CYS A 29 -21.09 6.32 8.51
C CYS A 29 -20.37 7.63 8.85
N ASP A 30 -19.66 7.69 9.98
CA ASP A 30 -18.97 8.87 10.51
C ASP A 30 -17.49 8.97 10.11
N VAL A 31 -17.08 8.18 9.12
CA VAL A 31 -15.66 8.02 8.82
C VAL A 31 -15.09 9.27 8.16
N MET A 32 -14.02 9.79 8.76
CA MET A 32 -13.18 10.80 8.17
C MET A 32 -12.49 10.23 6.93
N ILE A 33 -12.76 10.85 5.77
CA ILE A 33 -12.22 10.45 4.46
C ILE A 33 -10.69 10.40 4.45
N ASP A 34 -10.05 11.19 5.31
CA ASP A 34 -8.59 11.27 5.38
C ASP A 34 -7.96 10.14 6.24
N HIS A 35 -8.77 9.31 6.92
CA HIS A 35 -8.35 8.17 7.74
C HIS A 35 -8.66 6.81 7.07
N GLU A 36 -8.23 6.66 5.81
CA GLU A 36 -8.47 5.48 4.97
C GLU A 36 -7.85 4.19 5.52
N GLU A 37 -6.63 4.27 6.06
CA GLU A 37 -5.90 3.11 6.56
C GLU A 37 -6.50 2.59 7.87
N ALA A 38 -6.77 3.47 8.82
CA ALA A 38 -7.40 3.07 10.08
C ALA A 38 -8.81 2.50 9.85
N LEU A 39 -9.58 3.12 8.95
CA LEU A 39 -10.88 2.62 8.52
C LEU A 39 -10.76 1.22 7.90
N THR A 40 -9.80 1.00 7.01
CA THR A 40 -9.58 -0.30 6.37
C THR A 40 -9.32 -1.39 7.40
N THR A 41 -8.53 -1.09 8.45
CA THR A 41 -8.29 -2.05 9.54
C THR A 41 -9.56 -2.37 10.31
N LYS A 42 -10.31 -1.34 10.72
CA LYS A 42 -11.59 -1.51 11.43
C LYS A 42 -12.55 -2.36 10.59
N PHE A 43 -12.68 -2.04 9.31
CA PHE A 43 -13.59 -2.72 8.40
C PHE A 43 -13.22 -4.19 8.18
N LEU A 44 -11.99 -4.47 7.74
CA LEU A 44 -11.55 -5.84 7.46
C LEU A 44 -11.57 -6.71 8.71
N ASN A 45 -11.23 -6.18 9.89
CA ASN A 45 -11.36 -6.94 11.15
C ASN A 45 -12.84 -7.21 11.53
N THR A 46 -13.79 -6.42 11.05
CA THR A 46 -15.23 -6.58 11.31
C THR A 46 -15.85 -7.66 10.41
N VAL A 47 -15.53 -7.61 9.10
CA VAL A 47 -16.18 -8.47 8.09
C VAL A 47 -15.49 -9.81 7.86
N GLN A 48 -14.36 -10.06 8.51
CA GLN A 48 -13.72 -11.37 8.52
C GLN A 48 -14.61 -12.43 9.21
N ASP A 49 -14.56 -13.66 8.72
CA ASP A 49 -15.14 -14.79 9.42
C ASP A 49 -14.33 -15.11 10.68
N LYS A 50 -15.01 -15.45 11.77
CA LYS A 50 -14.37 -15.72 13.07
C LYS A 50 -13.44 -16.93 13.02
N ALA A 51 -13.72 -17.93 12.18
CA ALA A 51 -12.91 -19.14 12.08
C ALA A 51 -11.57 -18.90 11.35
N SER A 52 -11.51 -17.89 10.48
CA SER A 52 -10.29 -17.50 9.75
C SER A 52 -9.73 -16.14 10.21
N TYR A 53 -10.15 -15.65 11.38
CA TYR A 53 -9.80 -14.31 11.82
C TYR A 53 -8.30 -14.18 12.05
N THR A 54 -7.70 -13.18 11.43
CA THR A 54 -6.38 -12.68 11.78
C THR A 54 -6.40 -11.17 11.74
N ASP A 55 -5.65 -10.54 12.66
CA ASP A 55 -5.61 -9.09 12.72
C ASP A 55 -4.97 -8.50 11.45
N CYS A 56 -5.79 -7.81 10.65
CA CYS A 56 -5.34 -7.30 9.35
C CYS A 56 -4.35 -6.14 9.47
N ALA A 57 -4.18 -5.53 10.66
CA ALA A 57 -3.10 -4.57 10.90
C ALA A 57 -1.70 -5.19 10.73
N LYS A 58 -1.60 -6.52 10.83
CA LYS A 58 -0.35 -7.30 10.65
C LYS A 58 -0.15 -7.80 9.22
N TRP A 59 -1.19 -7.76 8.39
CA TRP A 59 -1.07 -8.11 6.97
C TRP A 59 -0.24 -7.06 6.24
N THR A 60 0.30 -7.42 5.08
CA THR A 60 0.93 -6.43 4.22
C THR A 60 -0.11 -5.42 3.75
N ALA A 61 0.35 -4.24 3.38
CA ALA A 61 -0.52 -3.19 2.87
C ALA A 61 -1.23 -3.65 1.57
N GLN A 62 -0.55 -4.40 0.71
CA GLN A 62 -1.08 -4.97 -0.53
C GLN A 62 -2.16 -6.04 -0.26
N ASP A 63 -1.96 -6.91 0.74
CA ASP A 63 -2.94 -7.92 1.14
C ASP A 63 -4.26 -7.27 1.57
N ARG A 64 -4.18 -6.20 2.39
CA ARG A 64 -5.36 -5.44 2.84
C ARG A 64 -6.10 -4.81 1.65
N ARG A 65 -5.37 -4.27 0.67
CA ARG A 65 -5.96 -3.71 -0.55
C ARG A 65 -6.62 -4.75 -1.42
N LEU A 66 -6.00 -5.92 -1.58
CA LEU A 66 -6.65 -7.01 -2.29
C LEU A 66 -7.92 -7.47 -1.56
N ALA A 67 -7.87 -7.63 -0.24
CA ALA A 67 -9.03 -8.03 0.55
C ALA A 67 -10.20 -7.04 0.41
N LEU A 68 -9.91 -5.73 0.50
CA LEU A 68 -10.93 -4.69 0.33
C LEU A 68 -11.44 -4.62 -1.11
N PHE A 69 -10.57 -4.80 -2.10
CA PHE A 69 -10.96 -4.90 -3.51
C PHE A 69 -11.87 -6.09 -3.75
N TRP A 70 -11.52 -7.26 -3.20
CA TRP A 70 -12.31 -8.49 -3.29
C TRP A 70 -13.69 -8.31 -2.68
N TYR A 71 -13.79 -7.66 -1.52
CA TYR A 71 -15.06 -7.25 -0.94
C TYR A 71 -15.87 -6.40 -1.93
N TRP A 72 -15.26 -5.32 -2.42
CA TRP A 72 -15.93 -4.32 -3.26
C TRP A 72 -16.47 -4.91 -4.56
N ILE A 73 -15.68 -5.69 -5.31
CA ILE A 73 -16.12 -6.30 -6.57
C ILE A 73 -17.29 -7.29 -6.39
N HIS A 74 -17.47 -7.87 -5.19
CA HIS A 74 -18.56 -8.80 -4.89
C HIS A 74 -19.83 -8.11 -4.38
N THR A 75 -19.78 -6.82 -4.09
CA THR A 75 -20.87 -6.05 -3.45
C THR A 75 -21.34 -4.85 -4.26
N THR A 76 -20.62 -4.52 -5.33
CA THR A 76 -20.90 -3.36 -6.18
C THR A 76 -21.39 -3.80 -7.55
N GLU A 77 -22.39 -3.08 -8.09
CA GLU A 77 -22.94 -3.34 -9.42
C GLU A 77 -22.09 -2.71 -10.54
N ASP A 78 -21.57 -1.49 -10.33
CA ASP A 78 -20.73 -0.78 -11.30
C ASP A 78 -19.26 -0.75 -10.88
N THR A 79 -18.45 -1.50 -11.60
CA THR A 79 -17.00 -1.60 -11.37
C THR A 79 -16.17 -0.74 -12.32
N HIS A 80 -16.79 0.08 -13.18
CA HIS A 80 -16.04 0.93 -14.11
C HIS A 80 -15.48 2.16 -13.44
N VAL A 81 -14.26 2.51 -13.83
CA VAL A 81 -13.62 3.77 -13.43
C VAL A 81 -13.28 4.54 -14.69
N ASP A 82 -13.48 5.85 -14.60
CA ASP A 82 -13.19 6.79 -15.67
C ASP A 82 -12.18 7.84 -15.17
N LEU A 83 -11.10 8.05 -15.94
CA LEU A 83 -9.98 8.93 -15.60
C LEU A 83 -9.58 9.80 -16.79
N ASP A 84 -9.61 11.11 -16.58
CA ASP A 84 -8.96 12.06 -17.48
C ASP A 84 -7.47 12.18 -17.16
N TYR A 85 -6.61 12.13 -18.18
CA TYR A 85 -5.17 12.27 -18.02
C TYR A 85 -4.55 13.03 -19.21
N THR A 86 -3.42 13.69 -18.95
CA THR A 86 -2.59 14.27 -20.01
C THR A 86 -1.62 13.20 -20.50
N CYS A 87 -1.76 12.82 -21.77
CA CYS A 87 -0.95 11.75 -22.34
C CYS A 87 0.53 12.17 -22.50
N PRO A 88 1.49 11.39 -21.98
CA PRO A 88 2.91 11.72 -22.10
C PRO A 88 3.42 11.64 -23.54
N HIS A 89 2.76 10.87 -24.40
CA HIS A 89 3.20 10.62 -25.79
C HIS A 89 2.76 11.70 -26.77
N CYS A 90 1.53 12.21 -26.65
CA CYS A 90 0.99 13.21 -27.58
C CYS A 90 0.63 14.55 -26.93
N GLN A 91 0.81 14.70 -25.61
CA GLN A 91 0.57 15.93 -24.84
C GLN A 91 -0.87 16.45 -24.91
N LYS A 92 -1.83 15.59 -25.25
CA LYS A 92 -3.27 15.90 -25.25
C LYS A 92 -3.97 15.21 -24.09
N THR A 93 -5.07 15.79 -23.65
CA THR A 93 -5.96 15.17 -22.66
C THR A 93 -6.72 14.02 -23.30
N HIS A 94 -6.71 12.88 -22.62
CA HIS A 94 -7.45 11.67 -22.98
C HIS A 94 -8.25 11.20 -21.78
N ASN A 95 -9.28 10.45 -22.11
CA ASN A 95 -10.13 9.77 -21.17
C ASN A 95 -9.81 8.28 -21.23
N HIS A 96 -9.57 7.66 -20.07
CA HIS A 96 -9.32 6.23 -19.95
C HIS A 96 -10.36 5.61 -19.03
N GLN A 97 -11.30 4.91 -19.66
CA GLN A 97 -12.28 4.08 -18.99
C GLN A 97 -11.82 2.63 -18.98
N PHE A 98 -11.91 1.97 -17.83
CA PHE A 98 -11.63 0.53 -17.71
C PHE A 98 -12.47 -0.08 -16.59
N ASP A 99 -12.64 -1.40 -16.66
CA ASP A 99 -13.28 -2.16 -15.59
C ASP A 99 -12.22 -2.48 -14.52
N MET A 100 -12.50 -2.10 -13.28
CA MET A 100 -11.60 -2.40 -12.16
C MET A 100 -11.36 -3.90 -11.98
N ARG A 101 -12.26 -4.77 -12.44
CA ARG A 101 -12.08 -6.23 -12.45
C ARG A 101 -10.90 -6.67 -13.32
N ASP A 102 -10.51 -5.88 -14.32
CA ASP A 102 -9.36 -6.20 -15.16
C ASP A 102 -8.06 -6.24 -14.34
N LEU A 103 -7.97 -5.45 -13.26
CA LEU A 103 -6.83 -5.48 -12.32
C LEU A 103 -6.72 -6.82 -11.58
N ALA A 104 -7.82 -7.55 -11.44
CA ALA A 104 -7.82 -8.87 -10.82
C ALA A 104 -7.17 -9.92 -11.72
N SER A 105 -7.02 -9.68 -13.02
CA SER A 105 -6.37 -10.63 -13.94
C SER A 105 -4.84 -10.61 -13.78
N ASP A 106 -4.29 -9.48 -13.33
CA ASP A 106 -2.85 -9.25 -13.20
C ASP A 106 -2.37 -9.31 -11.73
N TYR A 107 -3.21 -9.77 -10.80
CA TYR A 107 -2.76 -9.92 -9.40
C TYR A 107 -1.68 -10.99 -9.30
N GLN A 108 -0.74 -10.80 -8.36
CA GLN A 108 0.39 -11.68 -8.19
C GLN A 108 0.43 -12.24 -6.76
N GLU A 109 0.54 -13.56 -6.62
CA GLU A 109 0.93 -14.17 -5.36
C GLU A 109 2.45 -14.14 -5.22
N MET A 110 2.93 -13.82 -4.02
CA MET A 110 4.35 -13.78 -3.74
C MET A 110 4.95 -15.19 -3.80
N GLN A 111 6.11 -15.29 -4.43
CA GLN A 111 6.92 -16.50 -4.38
C GLN A 111 7.83 -16.46 -3.15
N GLY A 112 7.68 -17.44 -2.27
CA GLY A 112 8.44 -17.52 -1.02
C GLY A 112 7.92 -16.58 0.06
N LYS A 113 8.79 -16.25 1.02
CA LYS A 113 8.42 -15.39 2.15
C LYS A 113 8.43 -13.91 1.78
N ALA A 114 7.62 -13.13 2.48
CA ALA A 114 7.61 -11.66 2.45
C ALA A 114 8.78 -11.03 3.23
N GLU A 115 9.98 -11.54 3.00
CA GLU A 115 11.22 -11.04 3.61
C GLU A 115 12.43 -11.26 2.68
N ARG A 116 13.39 -10.33 2.67
CA ARG A 116 14.66 -10.42 1.92
C ARG A 116 15.84 -10.00 2.78
N ASP A 117 16.93 -10.77 2.76
CA ASP A 117 18.17 -10.39 3.43
C ASP A 117 18.93 -9.31 2.65
N LEU A 118 19.45 -8.32 3.37
CA LEU A 118 20.28 -7.26 2.81
C LEU A 118 21.51 -7.02 3.69
N LYS A 119 22.72 -7.22 3.14
CA LYS A 119 23.95 -6.79 3.80
C LYS A 119 24.31 -5.37 3.36
N PHE A 120 24.35 -4.43 4.31
CA PHE A 120 24.67 -3.04 4.02
C PHE A 120 25.51 -2.42 5.14
N ASN A 121 26.60 -1.74 4.78
CA ASN A 121 27.49 -1.03 5.71
C ASN A 121 27.84 -1.85 6.98
N SER A 122 28.30 -3.09 6.79
CA SER A 122 28.64 -4.06 7.85
C SER A 122 27.49 -4.54 8.74
N ARG A 123 26.24 -4.12 8.46
CA ARG A 123 25.03 -4.64 9.10
C ARG A 123 24.32 -5.67 8.23
N ARG A 124 23.56 -6.55 8.88
CA ARG A 124 22.67 -7.50 8.20
C ARG A 124 21.22 -7.09 8.48
N LEU A 125 20.55 -6.65 7.43
CA LEU A 125 19.17 -6.17 7.47
C LEU A 125 18.23 -7.25 6.94
N LEU A 126 17.01 -7.26 7.46
CA LEU A 126 15.86 -7.93 6.88
C LEU A 126 14.94 -6.86 6.30
N VAL A 127 14.62 -6.99 5.02
CA VAL A 127 13.68 -6.13 4.31
C VAL A 127 12.32 -6.80 4.26
N THR A 128 11.26 -6.12 4.67
CA THR A 128 9.88 -6.61 4.66
C THR A 128 8.92 -5.59 4.05
N PRO A 129 7.82 -6.02 3.39
CA PRO A 129 6.79 -5.09 2.93
C PRO A 129 6.15 -4.31 4.09
N LEU A 130 5.64 -3.12 3.79
CA LEU A 130 4.85 -2.35 4.75
C LEU A 130 3.61 -3.13 5.19
N LYS A 131 3.31 -3.08 6.48
CA LYS A 131 2.13 -3.71 7.10
C LYS A 131 1.03 -2.69 7.35
N GLY A 132 -0.18 -3.14 7.67
CA GLY A 132 -1.32 -2.27 7.95
C GLY A 132 -1.03 -1.18 8.98
N HIS A 133 -0.48 -1.54 10.13
CA HIS A 133 -0.14 -0.56 11.18
C HIS A 133 0.97 0.44 10.77
N HIS A 134 1.90 0.04 9.89
CA HIS A 134 2.87 0.97 9.30
C HIS A 134 2.13 2.02 8.45
N MET A 135 1.18 1.58 7.63
CA MET A 135 0.39 2.46 6.77
C MET A 135 -0.49 3.43 7.57
N GLU A 136 -1.11 2.97 8.66
CA GLU A 136 -1.85 3.83 9.60
C GLU A 136 -0.94 4.89 10.24
N THR A 137 0.29 4.53 10.59
CA THR A 137 1.26 5.50 11.12
C THR A 137 1.65 6.53 10.06
N LEU A 138 1.93 6.09 8.83
CA LEU A 138 2.25 6.98 7.71
C LEU A 138 1.06 7.86 7.34
N GLU A 139 -0.18 7.37 7.47
CA GLU A 139 -1.40 8.17 7.32
C GLU A 139 -1.44 9.32 8.31
N ASN A 140 -1.27 9.05 9.60
CA ASN A 140 -1.25 10.10 10.62
C ASN A 140 -0.16 11.15 10.36
N MET A 141 1.02 10.74 9.88
CA MET A 141 2.07 11.68 9.47
C MET A 141 1.64 12.55 8.28
N ARG A 142 0.97 11.96 7.27
CA ARG A 142 0.44 12.70 6.11
C ARG A 142 -0.67 13.67 6.51
N LEU A 143 -1.51 13.34 7.47
CA LEU A 143 -2.50 14.28 8.01
C LEU A 143 -1.83 15.51 8.62
N GLY A 144 -0.67 15.33 9.26
CA GLY A 144 0.15 16.46 9.71
C GLY A 144 0.55 17.43 8.59
N LEU A 145 0.71 16.97 7.35
CA LEU A 145 1.05 17.84 6.22
C LEU A 145 -0.07 18.83 5.89
N SER A 146 -1.34 18.46 6.08
CA SER A 146 -2.49 19.33 5.72
C SER A 146 -2.60 20.57 6.60
N VAL A 147 -2.01 20.51 7.80
CA VAL A 147 -1.95 21.62 8.76
C VAL A 147 -0.93 22.69 8.33
N HIS A 148 0.01 22.33 7.46
CA HIS A 148 1.09 23.21 7.03
C HIS A 148 0.85 23.73 5.62
N LYS A 149 1.24 24.99 5.37
CA LYS A 149 1.26 25.55 4.02
C LYS A 149 2.24 24.74 3.16
N THR A 150 1.80 24.38 1.95
CA THR A 150 2.64 23.77 0.92
C THR A 150 3.95 24.55 0.76
N ASP A 151 5.06 23.83 0.66
CA ASP A 151 6.43 24.35 0.53
C ASP A 151 6.99 25.13 1.74
N SER A 152 6.30 25.17 2.88
CA SER A 152 6.90 25.65 4.12
C SER A 152 8.04 24.72 4.59
N SER A 153 8.99 25.23 5.36
CA SER A 153 10.09 24.44 5.93
C SER A 153 9.57 23.24 6.74
N HIS A 154 8.50 23.45 7.51
CA HIS A 154 7.83 22.38 8.27
C HIS A 154 7.21 21.32 7.36
N TYR A 155 6.52 21.74 6.29
CA TYR A 155 5.95 20.82 5.30
C TYR A 155 7.04 19.97 4.63
N LEU A 156 8.12 20.60 4.15
CA LEU A 156 9.23 19.91 3.50
C LEU A 156 9.95 18.96 4.47
N ARG A 157 10.12 19.37 5.72
CA ARG A 157 10.72 18.52 6.75
C ARG A 157 9.85 17.30 7.04
N LEU A 158 8.55 17.49 7.25
CA LEU A 158 7.63 16.38 7.52
C LEU A 158 7.54 15.43 6.33
N LYS A 159 7.59 15.94 5.09
CA LYS A 159 7.65 15.11 3.88
C LYS A 159 8.93 14.26 3.85
N ALA A 160 10.08 14.83 4.21
CA ALA A 160 11.32 14.08 4.34
C ALA A 160 11.25 13.04 5.47
N ASP A 161 10.66 13.38 6.62
CA ASP A 161 10.48 12.47 7.73
C ASP A 161 9.55 11.29 7.36
N ILE A 162 8.50 11.48 6.55
CA ILE A 162 7.67 10.39 6.00
C ILE A 162 8.51 9.44 5.13
N CYS A 163 9.41 9.97 4.29
CA CYS A 163 10.28 9.17 3.45
C CYS A 163 11.24 8.30 4.29
N VAL A 164 11.89 8.91 5.29
CA VAL A 164 12.77 8.19 6.24
C VAL A 164 11.99 7.15 7.04
N GLN A 165 10.80 7.51 7.52
CA GLN A 165 9.97 6.61 8.33
C GLN A 165 9.46 5.42 7.51
N THR A 166 9.14 5.62 6.24
CA THR A 166 8.77 4.54 5.32
C THR A 166 9.91 3.52 5.22
N LEU A 167 11.14 3.98 4.97
CA LEU A 167 12.32 3.11 4.94
C LEU A 167 12.50 2.36 6.26
N LEU A 168 12.39 3.04 7.40
CA LEU A 168 12.54 2.43 8.73
C LEU A 168 11.51 1.33 9.02
N PHE A 169 10.30 1.43 8.46
CA PHE A 169 9.29 0.38 8.58
C PHE A 169 9.54 -0.83 7.66
N GLU A 170 10.37 -0.67 6.65
CA GLU A 170 10.70 -1.74 5.70
C GLU A 170 11.94 -2.52 6.10
N ILE A 171 12.75 -2.02 7.05
CA ILE A 171 14.01 -2.66 7.44
C ILE A 171 14.06 -2.98 8.93
N SER A 172 14.76 -4.06 9.28
CA SER A 172 15.11 -4.42 10.66
C SER A 172 16.50 -5.06 10.70
N PHE A 173 17.18 -5.05 11.83
CA PHE A 173 18.45 -5.77 11.99
C PHE A 173 18.18 -7.25 12.26
N THR A 174 18.83 -8.15 11.51
CA THR A 174 18.77 -9.60 11.73
C THR A 174 19.67 -10.06 12.88
N ASP A 175 20.69 -9.27 13.18
CA ASP A 175 21.69 -9.51 14.23
C ASP A 175 21.39 -8.73 15.51
N ASP A 176 20.22 -8.11 15.62
CA ASP A 176 19.81 -7.42 16.83
C ASP A 176 19.11 -8.39 17.79
N HIS A 177 19.79 -8.66 18.91
CA HIS A 177 19.34 -9.55 19.97
C HIS A 177 18.77 -8.79 21.18
N GLU A 178 18.52 -7.47 21.06
CA GLU A 178 17.84 -6.72 22.12
C GLU A 178 16.39 -7.18 22.25
N ASP A 179 15.96 -7.48 23.49
CA ASP A 179 14.62 -7.99 23.76
C ASP A 179 13.55 -6.88 23.67
N ASP A 180 13.90 -5.65 24.02
CA ASP A 180 12.99 -4.51 23.99
C ASP A 180 12.78 -3.95 22.57
N GLU A 181 11.55 -3.97 22.10
CA GLU A 181 11.18 -3.49 20.77
C GLU A 181 11.47 -2.00 20.56
N GLY A 182 11.21 -1.17 21.57
CA GLY A 182 11.44 0.27 21.50
C GLY A 182 12.93 0.60 21.31
N LYS A 183 13.81 -0.14 21.98
CA LYS A 183 15.26 -0.02 21.78
C LYS A 183 15.72 -0.55 20.42
N ARG A 184 15.18 -1.67 19.92
CA ARG A 184 15.48 -2.15 18.55
C ARG A 184 15.13 -1.08 17.50
N ILE A 185 13.92 -0.51 17.62
CA ILE A 185 13.47 0.59 16.76
C ILE A 185 14.40 1.81 16.89
N SER A 186 14.79 2.17 18.11
CA SER A 186 15.70 3.30 18.35
C SER A 186 17.10 3.06 17.77
N SER A 187 17.61 1.82 17.87
CA SER A 187 18.91 1.41 17.33
C SER A 187 18.98 1.58 15.82
N ILE A 188 17.99 1.05 15.10
CA ILE A 188 17.96 1.19 13.64
C ILE A 188 17.70 2.63 13.19
N ASN A 189 16.86 3.37 13.93
CA ASN A 189 16.59 4.79 13.65
C ASN A 189 17.87 5.63 13.77
N ASN A 190 18.63 5.46 14.87
CA ASN A 190 19.90 6.15 15.06
C ASN A 190 20.89 5.78 13.96
N TRP A 191 21.03 4.49 13.65
CA TRP A 191 21.94 4.03 12.60
C TRP A 191 21.60 4.63 11.22
N VAL A 192 20.33 4.67 10.83
CA VAL A 192 19.89 5.29 9.56
C VAL A 192 20.20 6.79 9.55
N ARG A 193 19.99 7.49 10.67
CA ARG A 193 20.25 8.95 10.80
C ARG A 193 21.74 9.30 10.81
N GLU A 194 22.61 8.36 11.17
CA GLU A 194 24.07 8.53 11.13
C GLU A 194 24.67 8.26 9.74
N LEU A 195 23.91 7.68 8.81
CA LEU A 195 24.38 7.48 7.43
C LEU A 195 24.62 8.84 6.74
N SER A 196 25.67 8.89 5.92
CA SER A 196 25.84 10.01 4.99
C SER A 196 24.71 10.00 3.95
N GLU A 197 24.40 11.16 3.36
CA GLU A 197 23.39 11.29 2.31
C GLU A 197 23.56 10.28 1.17
N THR A 198 24.79 10.11 0.67
CA THR A 198 25.10 9.12 -0.37
C THR A 198 24.77 7.69 0.07
N LYS A 199 25.06 7.34 1.32
CA LYS A 199 24.78 6.00 1.85
C LYS A 199 23.30 5.79 2.14
N PHE A 200 22.59 6.83 2.56
CA PHE A 200 21.16 6.79 2.73
C PHE A 200 20.46 6.51 1.39
N HIS A 201 20.82 7.24 0.32
CA HIS A 201 20.26 6.98 -1.02
C HIS A 201 20.62 5.58 -1.55
N GLU A 202 21.86 5.13 -1.36
CA GLU A 202 22.27 3.76 -1.74
C GLU A 202 21.43 2.70 -1.01
N LEU A 203 21.11 2.92 0.27
CA LEU A 203 20.24 2.04 1.04
C LEU A 203 18.81 2.06 0.50
N GLN A 204 18.25 3.24 0.22
CA GLN A 204 16.91 3.38 -0.35
C GLN A 204 16.76 2.65 -1.69
N GLU A 205 17.73 2.79 -2.59
CA GLU A 205 17.72 2.10 -3.89
C GLU A 205 17.75 0.58 -3.72
N LYS A 206 18.60 0.07 -2.81
CA LYS A 206 18.68 -1.37 -2.52
C LYS A 206 17.41 -1.92 -1.90
N VAL A 207 16.81 -1.20 -0.95
CA VAL A 207 15.54 -1.59 -0.34
C VAL A 207 14.42 -1.57 -1.39
N SER A 208 14.34 -0.54 -2.23
CA SER A 208 13.37 -0.46 -3.32
C SER A 208 13.48 -1.65 -4.28
N ALA A 209 14.70 -2.01 -4.69
CA ALA A 209 14.91 -3.17 -5.56
C ALA A 209 14.43 -4.48 -4.92
N LEU A 210 14.66 -4.66 -3.61
CA LEU A 210 14.17 -5.83 -2.88
C LEU A 210 12.65 -5.82 -2.68
N GLN A 211 12.02 -4.65 -2.53
CA GLN A 211 10.56 -4.52 -2.53
C GLN A 211 9.97 -4.92 -3.89
N ASP A 212 10.65 -4.58 -5.00
CA ASP A 212 10.22 -4.99 -6.35
C ASP A 212 10.27 -6.52 -6.53
N GLU A 213 11.21 -7.22 -5.89
CA GLU A 213 11.25 -8.70 -5.83
C GLU A 213 10.14 -9.30 -4.95
N MET A 214 9.49 -8.49 -4.13
CA MET A 214 8.40 -8.86 -3.23
C MET A 214 7.05 -8.28 -3.69
N ILE A 215 6.90 -7.90 -4.97
CA ILE A 215 5.61 -7.46 -5.51
C ILE A 215 4.57 -8.57 -5.36
N HIS A 216 3.39 -8.20 -4.87
CA HIS A 216 2.24 -9.10 -4.67
C HIS A 216 0.93 -8.30 -4.58
N GLY A 217 -0.19 -9.00 -4.66
CA GLY A 217 -1.53 -8.41 -4.64
C GLY A 217 -1.86 -7.71 -5.95
N LEU A 218 -2.65 -6.64 -5.87
CA LEU A 218 -3.05 -5.87 -7.05
C LEU A 218 -1.86 -5.09 -7.64
N PRO A 219 -1.83 -4.87 -8.97
CA PRO A 219 -0.85 -4.01 -9.61
C PRO A 219 -0.80 -2.64 -8.94
N SER A 220 0.28 -2.38 -8.20
CA SER A 220 0.38 -1.19 -7.36
C SER A 220 1.83 -0.73 -7.18
N THR A 221 1.98 0.48 -6.65
CA THR A 221 3.26 1.06 -6.24
C THR A 221 3.04 1.91 -5.00
N ILE A 222 4.05 2.04 -4.15
CA ILE A 222 4.02 2.99 -3.04
C ILE A 222 4.62 4.31 -3.51
N ARG A 223 3.94 5.43 -3.24
CA ARG A 223 4.42 6.78 -3.52
C ARG A 223 4.03 7.70 -2.38
N ASP A 224 5.02 8.41 -1.81
CA ASP A 224 4.82 9.31 -0.65
C ASP A 224 4.07 8.61 0.51
N GLY A 225 4.38 7.34 0.76
CA GLY A 225 3.76 6.49 1.78
C GLY A 225 2.32 6.04 1.48
N LYS A 226 1.78 6.32 0.29
CA LYS A 226 0.45 5.85 -0.15
C LYS A 226 0.58 4.75 -1.18
N ILE A 227 -0.33 3.77 -1.13
CA ILE A 227 -0.47 2.80 -2.22
C ILE A 227 -1.26 3.43 -3.36
N MET A 228 -0.69 3.34 -4.56
CA MET A 228 -1.29 3.75 -5.82
C MET A 228 -1.49 2.51 -6.68
N LEU A 229 -2.72 2.25 -7.11
CA LEU A 229 -2.99 1.21 -8.11
C LEU A 229 -2.47 1.66 -9.47
N LYS A 230 -2.02 0.69 -10.27
CA LYS A 230 -1.70 0.87 -11.68
C LYS A 230 -2.93 0.50 -12.50
N SER A 231 -3.37 1.37 -13.40
CA SER A 231 -4.41 1.04 -14.37
C SER A 231 -3.90 -0.05 -15.32
N PRO A 232 -4.79 -0.76 -16.03
CA PRO A 232 -4.39 -1.55 -17.19
C PRO A 232 -3.59 -0.69 -18.18
N LYS A 233 -2.64 -1.33 -18.85
CA LYS A 233 -1.88 -0.72 -19.94
C LYS A 233 -2.82 -0.33 -21.07
N HIS A 234 -2.72 0.90 -21.54
CA HIS A 234 -3.49 1.37 -22.68
C HIS A 234 -2.62 2.18 -23.64
N ILE A 235 -3.02 2.19 -24.91
CA ILE A 235 -2.26 2.85 -25.99
C ILE A 235 -2.81 4.26 -26.17
N CYS A 236 -1.92 5.22 -26.45
CA CYS A 236 -2.37 6.57 -26.81
C CYS A 236 -3.22 6.53 -28.10
N PRO A 237 -4.43 7.09 -28.12
CA PRO A 237 -5.28 7.11 -29.32
C PRO A 237 -4.67 7.82 -30.52
N ASN A 238 -3.71 8.72 -30.29
CA ASN A 238 -3.08 9.56 -31.31
C ASN A 238 -1.67 9.11 -31.72
N THR A 239 -1.11 8.05 -31.12
CA THR A 239 0.20 7.53 -31.55
C THR A 239 0.03 6.56 -32.71
N LYS A 240 0.99 6.56 -33.66
CA LYS A 240 1.07 5.54 -34.71
C LYS A 240 1.79 4.27 -34.23
N ASP A 241 2.55 4.39 -33.14
CA ASP A 241 3.31 3.30 -32.55
C ASP A 241 2.45 2.58 -31.50
N LYS A 242 2.00 1.38 -31.83
CA LYS A 242 1.12 0.57 -30.97
C LYS A 242 1.86 -0.18 -29.86
N GLU A 243 3.20 -0.17 -29.85
CA GLU A 243 3.99 -0.81 -28.80
C GLU A 243 4.14 0.11 -27.57
N VAL A 244 3.86 1.40 -27.74
CA VAL A 244 3.99 2.40 -26.68
C VAL A 244 2.71 2.47 -25.84
N THR A 245 2.77 1.92 -24.63
CA THR A 245 1.66 1.89 -23.66
C THR A 245 1.89 2.82 -22.48
N THR A 246 0.81 3.34 -21.91
CA THR A 246 0.78 4.13 -20.66
C THR A 246 0.04 3.36 -19.57
N GLU A 247 0.46 3.53 -18.32
CA GLU A 247 -0.25 3.10 -17.11
C GLU A 247 -0.50 4.33 -16.23
N LEU A 248 -1.71 4.46 -15.68
CA LEU A 248 -2.06 5.55 -14.77
C LEU A 248 -1.90 5.09 -13.33
N LEU A 249 -1.48 6.02 -12.46
CA LEU A 249 -1.45 5.80 -11.02
C LEU A 249 -2.69 6.43 -10.40
N LEU A 250 -3.57 5.59 -9.84
CA LEU A 250 -4.79 6.03 -9.16
C LEU A 250 -4.74 5.68 -7.67
N PRO A 251 -5.20 6.58 -6.78
CA PRO A 251 -5.33 6.24 -5.37
C PRO A 251 -6.41 5.16 -5.21
N PHE A 252 -6.16 4.17 -4.36
CA PHE A 252 -7.15 3.10 -4.13
C PHE A 252 -8.42 3.64 -3.46
N ARG A 253 -8.38 4.75 -2.72
CA ARG A 253 -9.55 5.37 -2.05
C ARG A 253 -10.41 4.36 -1.28
N ASP A 254 -9.88 3.87 -0.16
CA ASP A 254 -10.50 2.79 0.62
C ASP A 254 -11.93 3.14 1.06
N TYR A 255 -12.16 4.40 1.44
CA TYR A 255 -13.48 4.88 1.90
C TYR A 255 -14.58 4.75 0.83
N MET A 256 -14.25 4.72 -0.47
CA MET A 256 -15.24 4.53 -1.54
C MET A 256 -15.65 3.06 -1.69
N ARG A 257 -14.87 2.14 -1.13
CA ARG A 257 -15.02 0.69 -1.26
C ARG A 257 -15.56 0.04 0.02
N ILE A 258 -15.73 0.83 1.06
CA ILE A 258 -16.31 0.42 2.34
C ILE A 258 -17.78 0.87 2.37
N PRO A 259 -18.73 -0.05 2.59
CA PRO A 259 -20.15 0.27 2.59
C PRO A 259 -20.51 1.17 3.78
N ARG A 260 -21.38 2.14 3.52
CA ARG A 260 -21.88 3.11 4.49
C ARG A 260 -23.30 3.55 4.12
N ILE A 261 -24.10 3.90 5.12
CA ILE A 261 -25.48 4.40 4.98
C ILE A 261 -25.54 5.82 5.53
#